data_AF-A0A5C5V117-F1
#
_entry.id   AF-A0A5C5V117-F1
#
_cell.length_a   1.000
_cell.length_b   1.000
_cell.length_c   1.000
_cell.angle_alpha   90.00
_cell.angle_beta   90.00
_cell.angle_gamma   90.00
#
_symmetry.space_group_name_H-M   'P 1'
#
loop_
_entity.id
_entity.type
_entity.pdbx_description
1 polymer ?
#
loop_
_entity_poly.entity_id
_entity_poly.type
_entity_poly.pdbx_seq_one_letter_code
_entity_poly.pdbx_strand_id
1 'polypeptide(L)' 'MLREEEIQIQIGRGSHGGDFLRVVHTPTGIERLHPGPLAGVNRHELTQQWLEEMETELIAKGLHQYVVPNYPAKNRWQGK' A
#
# COMPACT_ATOMS: atom_id res chain seq x y z
N MET A 1 6.39 -3.89 6.05
CA MET A 1 6.06 -3.99 4.61
C MET A 1 4.73 -4.71 4.49
N LEU A 2 3.80 -4.23 3.66
CA LEU A 2 2.50 -4.90 3.44
C LEU A 2 2.64 -6.11 2.51
N ARG A 3 1.75 -7.09 2.64
CA ARG A 3 1.69 -8.23 1.73
C ARG A 3 1.15 -7.80 0.38
N GLU A 4 1.85 -8.08 -0.70
CA GLU A 4 1.44 -7.65 -2.04
C GLU A 4 0.09 -8.26 -2.45
N GLU A 5 -0.21 -9.50 -2.02
CA GLU A 5 -1.47 -10.17 -2.29
C GLU A 5 -2.68 -9.54 -1.60
N GLU A 6 -2.45 -8.73 -0.55
CA GLU A 6 -3.49 -8.04 0.21
C GLU A 6 -3.75 -6.62 -0.33
N ILE A 7 -2.92 -6.16 -1.26
CA ILE A 7 -2.99 -4.81 -1.85
C ILE A 7 -3.60 -4.87 -3.25
N GLN A 8 -4.68 -4.12 -3.44
CA GLN A 8 -5.29 -3.92 -4.73
C GLN A 8 -5.03 -2.49 -5.21
N ILE A 9 -4.27 -2.36 -6.30
CA ILE A 9 -4.03 -1.09 -6.98
C ILE A 9 -4.97 -1.02 -8.18
N GLN A 10 -5.85 -0.03 -8.20
CA GLN A 10 -6.78 0.25 -9.29
C GLN A 10 -6.36 1.53 -9.99
N ILE A 11 -6.17 1.44 -11.30
CA ILE A 11 -5.98 2.58 -12.18
C ILE A 11 -7.15 2.58 -13.16
N GLY A 12 -7.88 3.67 -13.23
CA GLY A 12 -9.04 3.76 -14.10
C GLY A 12 -9.29 5.18 -14.57
N ARG A 13 -10.29 5.31 -15.44
CA ARG A 13 -10.76 6.60 -15.91
C ARG A 13 -12.02 6.98 -15.13
N GLY A 14 -11.97 8.11 -14.44
CA GLY A 14 -13.09 8.66 -13.71
C GLY A 14 -14.16 9.21 -14.65
N SER A 15 -15.40 9.26 -14.15
CA SER A 15 -16.61 9.64 -14.91
C SER A 15 -16.56 11.02 -15.57
N HIS A 16 -15.64 11.90 -15.13
CA HIS A 16 -15.46 13.25 -15.67
C HIS A 16 -14.21 13.40 -16.56
N GLY A 17 -13.64 12.28 -17.03
CA GLY A 17 -12.56 12.29 -18.03
C GLY A 17 -11.14 12.35 -17.48
N GLY A 18 -10.94 12.36 -16.15
CA GLY A 18 -9.63 12.27 -15.51
C GLY A 18 -9.26 10.84 -15.10
N ASP A 19 -8.00 10.46 -15.22
CA ASP A 19 -7.52 9.19 -14.65
C ASP A 19 -7.52 9.26 -13.12
N PHE A 20 -7.73 8.13 -12.44
CA PHE A 20 -7.61 8.02 -10.99
C PHE A 20 -6.66 6.89 -10.60
N LEU A 21 -6.05 7.03 -9.43
CA LEU A 21 -5.28 5.98 -8.77
C LEU A 21 -5.94 5.69 -7.43
N ARG A 22 -6.21 4.41 -7.17
CA ARG A 22 -6.73 3.93 -5.90
C ARG A 22 -5.88 2.76 -5.42
N VAL A 23 -5.54 2.78 -4.14
CA VAL A 23 -4.86 1.66 -3.47
C VAL A 23 -5.77 1.21 -2.34
N VAL A 24 -5.99 -0.09 -2.22
CA VAL A 24 -6.88 -0.69 -1.22
C VAL A 24 -6.18 -1.85 -0.54
N HIS A 25 -6.14 -1.84 0.79
CA HIS A 25 -5.78 -3.01 1.58
C HIS A 25 -7.03 -3.85 1.83
N THR A 26 -7.16 -4.94 1.09
CA THR A 26 -8.40 -5.74 1.03
C THR A 26 -8.84 -6.36 2.37
N PRO A 27 -7.94 -6.83 3.26
CA PRO A 27 -8.36 -7.42 4.53
C PRO A 27 -9.00 -6.43 5.51
N THR A 28 -8.60 -5.16 5.46
CA THR A 28 -9.06 -4.14 6.42
C THR A 28 -9.96 -3.08 5.80
N GLY A 29 -10.03 -3.02 4.47
CA GLY A 29 -10.77 -2.00 3.74
C GLY A 29 -10.14 -0.61 3.78
N ILE A 30 -8.92 -0.46 4.30
CA ILE A 30 -8.20 0.82 4.28
C ILE A 30 -7.90 1.16 2.82
N GLU A 31 -8.27 2.36 2.39
CA GLU A 31 -8.05 2.81 1.03
C GLU A 31 -7.47 4.22 0.95
N ARG A 32 -6.80 4.48 -0.17
CA ARG A 32 -6.32 5.80 -0.58
C ARG A 32 -6.73 6.01 -2.03
N LEU A 33 -7.31 7.17 -2.32
CA LEU A 33 -7.79 7.54 -3.64
C LEU A 33 -7.22 8.90 -4.01
N HIS A 34 -6.70 9.02 -5.23
CA HIS A 34 -6.36 10.29 -5.85
C HIS A 34 -7.48 10.67 -6.82
N PRO A 35 -8.42 11.55 -6.42
CA PRO A 35 -9.52 11.98 -7.27
C PRO A 35 -9.04 13.11 -8.19
N GLY A 36 -8.39 12.76 -9.30
CA GLY A 36 -7.96 13.78 -10.25
C GLY A 36 -6.91 13.29 -11.23
N PRO A 37 -6.72 14.02 -12.34
CA PRO A 37 -5.87 13.60 -13.44
C PRO A 37 -4.47 13.25 -12.95
N LEU A 38 -3.97 12.08 -13.36
CA LEU A 38 -2.64 11.60 -13.00
C LEU A 38 -1.50 12.27 -13.81
N ALA A 39 -1.81 13.30 -14.59
CA ALA A 39 -0.83 14.04 -15.38
C ALA A 39 0.15 14.77 -14.45
N GLY A 40 1.44 14.44 -14.55
CA GLY A 40 2.50 14.99 -13.69
C GLY A 40 2.63 14.29 -12.33
N VAL A 41 1.77 13.32 -12.01
CA VAL A 41 1.87 12.54 -10.78
C VAL A 41 2.85 11.38 -10.96
N ASN A 42 3.87 11.32 -10.13
CA ASN A 42 4.73 10.14 -10.03
C ASN A 42 3.98 9.01 -9.31
N ARG A 43 3.29 8.18 -10.08
CA ARG A 43 2.46 7.08 -9.57
C ARG A 43 3.22 6.14 -8.64
N HIS A 44 4.51 5.89 -8.92
CA HIS A 44 5.31 4.98 -8.10
C HIS A 44 5.55 5.57 -6.72
N GLU A 45 6.02 6.82 -6.66
CA GLU A 45 6.28 7.54 -5.41
C GLU A 45 5.01 7.73 -4.58
N LEU A 46 3.91 8.13 -5.21
CA LEU A 46 2.62 8.26 -4.53
C LEU A 46 2.10 6.93 -3.97
N THR A 47 2.28 5.84 -4.73
CA THR A 47 1.90 4.50 -4.26
C THR A 47 2.75 4.07 -3.07
N GLN A 48 4.08 4.28 -3.13
CA GLN A 48 4.98 3.95 -2.02
C GLN A 48 4.61 4.73 -0.75
N GLN A 49 4.38 6.04 -0.88
CA GLN A 49 3.93 6.87 0.24
C GLN A 49 2.63 6.31 0.86
N TRP A 50 1.64 5.96 0.04
CA TRP A 50 0.39 5.41 0.56
C TRP A 50 0.55 4.03 1.22
N LEU A 51 1.46 3.18 0.72
CA LEU A 51 1.76 1.90 1.36
C LEU A 51 2.40 2.11 2.74
N GLU A 52 3.31 3.07 2.89
CA GLU A 52 3.92 3.42 4.17
C GLU A 52 2.91 4.00 5.17
N GLU A 53 2.01 4.87 4.69
CA GLU A 53 0.92 5.40 5.50
C GLU A 53 -0.05 4.30 5.95
N MET A 54 -0.42 3.39 5.05
CA MET A 54 -1.27 2.24 5.36
C MET A 54 -0.61 1.30 6.37
N GLU A 55 0.69 1.02 6.22
CA GLU A 55 1.46 0.24 7.19
C GLU A 55 1.45 0.90 8.56
N THR A 56 1.70 2.20 8.62
CA THR A 56 1.67 2.98 9.88
C THR A 56 0.28 2.93 10.52
N GLU A 57 -0.79 3.06 9.72
CA GLU A 57 -2.17 2.97 10.19
C GLU A 57 -2.51 1.58 10.75
N LEU A 58 -2.05 0.51 10.09
CA LEU A 58 -2.23 -0.86 10.56
C LEU A 58 -1.49 -1.12 11.88
N ILE A 59 -0.25 -0.63 12.00
CA ILE A 59 0.54 -0.69 13.24
C ILE A 59 -0.17 0.08 14.36
N ALA A 60 -0.64 1.29 14.09
CA ALA A 60 -1.34 2.12 15.08
C ALA A 60 -2.65 1.48 15.56
N LYS A 61 -3.33 0.71 14.70
CA LYS A 61 -4.55 -0.06 15.05
C LYS A 61 -4.23 -1.41 15.73
N GLY A 62 -2.96 -1.76 15.93
CA GLY A 62 -2.54 -3.04 16.50
C GLY A 62 -2.72 -4.23 15.56
N LEU A 63 -2.95 -3.99 14.26
CA LEU A 63 -3.21 -5.01 13.25
C LEU A 63 -1.91 -5.54 12.63
N HIS A 64 -0.97 -5.92 13.50
CA HIS A 64 0.37 -6.35 13.11
C HIS A 64 0.38 -7.61 12.25
N GLN A 65 -0.67 -8.43 12.27
CA GLN A 65 -0.77 -9.64 11.44
C GLN A 65 -0.75 -9.37 9.92
N TYR A 66 -1.15 -8.16 9.50
CA TYR A 66 -1.15 -7.72 8.09
C TYR A 66 0.12 -6.98 7.69
N VAL A 67 0.99 -6.67 8.66
CA VAL A 67 2.29 -6.08 8.41
C VAL A 67 3.30 -7.20 8.38
N VAL A 68 3.89 -7.46 7.21
CA VAL A 68 5.02 -8.39 7.11
C VAL A 68 6.14 -7.79 7.96
N PRO A 69 6.61 -8.50 9.00
CA PRO A 69 7.82 -8.10 9.68
C PRO A 69 8.88 -8.04 8.59
N ASN A 70 9.52 -6.88 8.41
CA ASN A 70 10.66 -6.76 7.53
C ASN A 70 11.77 -7.63 8.14
N TYR A 71 11.70 -8.95 7.92
CA TYR A 71 12.67 -9.91 8.40
C TYR A 71 13.95 -9.54 7.66
N PRO A 72 15.00 -9.03 8.34
CA PRO A 72 16.29 -9.05 7.70
C PRO A 72 16.59 -10.51 7.37
N ALA A 73 16.73 -10.82 6.08
CA ALA A 73 17.04 -12.15 5.56
C ALA A 73 18.41 -12.69 6.02
N LYS A 74 18.98 -12.18 7.11
CA LYS A 74 20.35 -12.47 7.57
C LYS A 74 20.46 -13.36 8.79
N ASN A 75 19.38 -13.69 9.51
CA ASN A 75 19.48 -14.47 10.75
C ASN A 75 18.75 -15.84 10.71
N ARG A 76 18.64 -16.47 9.54
CA ARG A 76 18.10 -17.84 9.44
C ARG A 76 19.15 -18.94 9.68
N TRP A 77 20.44 -18.61 9.83
CA TRP A 77 21.53 -19.59 9.95
C TRP A 77 22.72 -19.15 10.82
N GLN A 78 22.49 -18.59 12.02
CA GLN A 78 23.55 -18.58 13.06
C GLN A 78 22.96 -19.13 14.34
N GLY A 79 22.85 -20.45 14.37
CA GLY A 79 22.36 -21.22 15.49
C GLY A 79 22.78 -22.66 15.31
N LYS A 80 24.09 -22.91 15.37
CA LYS A 80 24.73 -24.08 15.99
C LYS A 80 26.24 -23.93 15.95
#